data_AF-A0A9N7MXZ7-F1
#
_entry.id   AF-A0A9N7MXZ7-F1
#
_cell.length_a   1.000
_cell.length_b   1.000
_cell.length_c   1.000
_cell.angle_alpha   90.00
_cell.angle_beta   90.00
_cell.angle_gamma   90.00
#
_symmetry.space_group_name_H-M   'P 1'
#
loop_
_entity.id
_entity.type
_entity.pdbx_description
1 polymer ?
#
loop_
_entity_poly.entity_id
_entity_poly.type
_entity_poly.pdbx_seq_one_letter_code
_entity_poly.pdbx_strand_id
1 'polypeptide(L)' 'KSGEITYNGHLLNEFVPQKTSAYISQNDVHVGEMTVKETLDFSARCQGVGSRYDLLSELARRERAAGIFPEAEVDLFMK' A
#
# COMPACT_ATOMS: atom_id res chain seq x y z
N LYS A 1 -21.32 -4.95 25.78
CA LYS A 1 -21.58 -3.76 24.94
C LYS A 1 -21.27 -4.15 23.51
N SER A 2 -22.22 -4.00 22.59
CA SER A 2 -22.00 -4.14 21.15
C SER A 2 -21.76 -2.75 20.54
N GLY A 3 -20.98 -2.72 19.47
CA GLY A 3 -20.67 -1.51 18.70
C GLY A 3 -20.07 -1.91 17.36
N GLU A 4 -20.17 -1.02 16.38
CA GLU A 4 -19.69 -1.24 15.03
C GLU A 4 -18.42 -0.40 14.79
N ILE A 5 -17.44 -0.97 14.09
CA ILE A 5 -16.17 -0.32 13.79
C ILE A 5 -16.13 -0.01 12.30
N THR A 6 -15.87 1.24 11.98
CA THR A 6 -15.69 1.72 10.60
C THR A 6 -14.29 2.26 10.39
N TYR A 7 -13.76 2.13 9.18
CA TYR A 7 -12.52 2.76 8.73
C TYR A 7 -12.86 3.75 7.62
N ASN A 8 -12.60 5.04 7.82
CA ASN A 8 -12.98 6.12 6.90
C ASN A 8 -14.47 6.07 6.47
N GLY A 9 -15.37 5.70 7.40
CA GLY A 9 -16.80 5.57 7.15
C GLY A 9 -17.25 4.26 6.50
N HIS A 10 -16.31 3.35 6.20
CA HIS A 10 -16.60 2.03 5.62
C HIS A 10 -16.56 0.92 6.67
N LEU A 11 -17.47 -0.04 6.57
CA LEU A 11 -17.46 -1.26 7.37
C LEU A 11 -16.27 -2.14 6.98
N LEU A 12 -15.71 -2.87 7.96
CA LEU A 12 -14.53 -3.71 7.73
C LEU A 12 -14.77 -4.89 6.77
N ASN A 13 -16.03 -5.20 6.43
CA ASN A 13 -16.38 -6.20 5.44
C ASN A 13 -16.48 -5.65 3.99
N GLU A 14 -16.37 -4.33 3.80
CA GLU A 14 -16.39 -3.69 2.47
C GLU A 14 -15.03 -3.71 1.76
N PHE A 15 -13.95 -4.03 2.46
CA PHE A 15 -12.59 -4.04 1.94
C PHE A 15 -11.72 -5.08 2.66
N VAL A 16 -10.40 -5.09 2.39
CA VAL A 16 -9.43 -5.95 3.08
C VAL A 16 -8.59 -5.10 4.03
N PRO A 17 -8.92 -5.03 5.34
CA PRO A 17 -8.23 -4.18 6.30
C PRO A 17 -6.72 -4.44 6.40
N GLN A 18 -6.32 -5.70 6.24
CA GLN A 18 -4.93 -6.15 6.29
C GLN A 18 -4.07 -5.62 5.12
N LYS A 19 -4.71 -5.14 4.05
CA LYS A 19 -4.05 -4.50 2.91
C LYS A 19 -4.09 -2.98 2.96
N THR A 20 -4.81 -2.41 3.91
CA THR A 20 -5.06 -0.95 4.01
C THR A 20 -4.40 -0.35 5.25
N SER A 21 -4.18 -1.15 6.28
CA SER A 21 -3.54 -0.77 7.53
C SER A 21 -2.56 -1.85 7.97
N ALA A 22 -1.49 -1.44 8.67
CA ALA A 22 -0.52 -2.35 9.25
C ALA A 22 -0.56 -2.26 10.77
N TYR A 23 -0.50 -3.40 11.44
CA TYR A 23 -0.33 -3.48 12.89
C TYR A 23 1.15 -3.67 13.22
N ILE A 24 1.68 -2.81 14.09
CA ILE A 24 3.06 -2.91 14.58
C ILE A 24 3.02 -3.57 15.96
N SER A 25 3.44 -4.83 16.00
CA SER A 25 3.54 -5.62 17.22
C SER A 25 4.67 -5.09 18.12
N GLN A 26 4.50 -5.22 19.43
CA GLN A 26 5.59 -4.99 20.39
C GLN A 26 6.72 -6.01 20.21
N ASN A 27 6.38 -7.23 19.81
CA ASN A 27 7.36 -8.25 19.47
C ASN A 27 7.87 -8.01 18.06
N ASP A 28 9.17 -7.84 17.97
CA ASP A 28 9.94 -7.75 16.75
C ASP A 28 10.11 -9.13 16.10
N VAL A 29 9.84 -9.21 14.80
CA VAL A 29 10.02 -10.42 13.99
C VAL A 29 11.01 -10.10 12.88
N HIS A 30 12.30 -10.21 13.20
CA HIS A 30 13.40 -9.89 12.29
C HIS A 30 14.21 -11.15 11.95
N VAL A 31 14.73 -11.21 10.72
CA VAL A 31 15.74 -12.20 10.31
C VAL A 31 17.11 -11.55 10.50
N GLY A 32 17.87 -12.00 11.51
CA GLY A 32 19.11 -11.33 11.93
C GLY A 32 20.25 -11.40 10.91
N GLU A 33 20.15 -12.31 9.96
CA GLU A 33 21.11 -12.54 8.88
C GLU A 33 20.93 -11.57 7.70
N MET A 34 19.78 -10.90 7.60
CA MET A 34 19.46 -10.01 6.48
C MET A 34 19.87 -8.57 6.78
N THR A 35 20.40 -7.88 5.77
CA THR A 35 20.59 -6.43 5.84
C THR A 35 19.25 -5.69 5.80
N VAL A 36 19.23 -4.43 6.27
CA VAL A 36 18.03 -3.58 6.23
C VAL A 36 17.44 -3.50 4.81
N LYS A 37 18.29 -3.37 3.78
CA LYS A 37 17.85 -3.30 2.39
C LYS A 37 17.17 -4.60 1.95
N GLU A 38 17.78 -5.75 2.26
CA GLU A 38 17.22 -7.05 1.88
C GLU A 38 15.88 -7.31 2.58
N THR A 39 15.73 -6.91 3.85
CA THR A 39 14.48 -7.04 4.59
C THR A 39 13.35 -6.21 3.98
N LEU A 40 13.64 -4.98 3.55
CA LEU A 40 12.66 -4.13 2.88
C LEU A 40 12.31 -4.66 1.48
N ASP A 41 13.30 -5.09 0.69
CA ASP A 41 13.08 -5.67 -0.63
C ASP A 41 12.25 -6.96 -0.56
N PHE A 42 12.52 -7.82 0.43
CA PHE A 42 11.73 -9.03 0.68
C PHE A 42 10.29 -8.69 1.06
N SER A 43 10.11 -7.77 2.01
CA SER A 43 8.77 -7.33 2.45
C SER A 43 7.94 -6.76 1.30
N ALA A 44 8.54 -5.93 0.43
CA ALA A 44 7.88 -5.36 -0.74
C ALA A 44 7.40 -6.44 -1.73
N ARG A 45 8.21 -7.50 -1.93
CA ARG A 45 7.82 -8.63 -2.79
C ARG A 45 6.68 -9.44 -2.18
N CYS A 46 6.71 -9.70 -0.88
CA CYS A 46 5.66 -10.44 -0.17
C CYS A 46 4.32 -9.69 -0.11
N GLN A 47 4.35 -8.36 0.03
CA GLN A 47 3.15 -7.53 0.06
C GLN A 47 2.48 -7.36 -1.31
N GLY A 48 3.17 -7.77 -2.39
CA GLY A 48 2.61 -7.86 -3.72
C GLY A 48 2.48 -6.49 -4.41
N VAL A 49 3.45 -6.17 -5.26
CA VAL A 49 3.40 -4.99 -6.16
C VAL A 49 2.76 -5.30 -7.52
N GLY A 50 2.43 -6.57 -7.80
CA GLY A 50 2.03 -7.03 -9.13
C GLY A 50 0.82 -6.29 -9.73
N SER A 51 -0.30 -6.23 -9.01
CA SER A 51 -1.49 -5.52 -9.50
C SER A 51 -1.35 -4.00 -9.45
N ARG A 52 -0.43 -3.47 -8.62
CA ARG A 52 -0.18 -2.04 -8.49
C ARG A 52 0.50 -1.49 -9.75
N TYR A 53 1.40 -2.25 -10.37
CA TYR A 53 2.10 -1.81 -11.58
C TYR A 53 1.15 -1.61 -12.77
N ASP A 54 0.23 -2.55 -12.99
CA ASP A 54 -0.78 -2.46 -14.06
C ASP A 54 -1.74 -1.28 -13.80
N LEU A 55 -2.16 -1.10 -12.53
CA LEU A 55 -3.03 0.01 -12.13
C LEU A 55 -2.35 1.37 -12.32
N LEU A 56 -1.08 1.51 -11.91
CA LEU A 56 -0.32 2.74 -12.06
C LEU A 56 -0.05 3.07 -13.53
N SER A 57 0.20 2.05 -14.35
CA SER A 57 0.36 2.19 -15.80
C SER A 57 -0.93 2.70 -16.46
N GLU A 58 -2.08 2.13 -16.07
CA GLU A 58 -3.39 2.57 -16.56
C GLU A 58 -3.76 3.97 -16.05
N LEU A 59 -3.44 4.30 -14.80
CA LEU A 59 -3.62 5.65 -14.24
C LEU A 59 -2.81 6.68 -15.04
N ALA A 60 -1.52 6.43 -15.26
CA ALA A 60 -0.64 7.32 -16.04
C ALA A 60 -1.08 7.49 -17.50
N ARG A 61 -1.74 6.47 -18.08
CA ARG A 61 -2.35 6.57 -19.41
C ARG A 61 -3.56 7.50 -19.40
N ARG A 62 -4.43 7.40 -18.39
CA ARG A 62 -5.63 8.25 -18.24
C ARG A 62 -5.28 9.70 -17.91
N GLU A 63 -4.32 9.93 -17.02
CA GLU A 63 -3.82 11.27 -16.68
C GLU A 63 -3.32 12.00 -17.93
N ARG A 64 -2.49 11.33 -18.75
CA ARG A 64 -2.02 11.88 -20.03
C ARG A 64 -3.15 12.18 -21.00
N ALA A 65 -4.13 11.28 -21.13
CA ALA A 65 -5.28 11.51 -22.02
C ALA A 65 -6.16 12.69 -21.56
N ALA A 66 -6.22 12.95 -20.26
CA ALA A 66 -6.96 14.05 -19.66
C ALA A 66 -6.15 15.36 -19.50
N GLY A 67 -4.85 15.35 -19.83
CA GLY A 67 -3.97 16.50 -19.61
C GLY A 67 -3.74 16.84 -18.13
N ILE A 68 -3.86 15.84 -17.24
CA ILE A 68 -3.63 15.99 -15.80
C ILE A 68 -2.15 15.75 -15.51
N PHE A 69 -1.55 16.67 -14.76
CA PHE A 69 -0.18 16.58 -14.28
C PHE A 69 -0.19 16.63 -12.75
N PRO A 70 0.10 15.51 -12.07
CA PRO A 70 0.18 15.48 -10.62
C PRO A 70 1.33 16.36 -10.13
N GLU A 71 1.19 16.87 -8.90
CA GLU A 71 2.29 17.49 -8.18
C GLU A 71 3.43 16.48 -7.98
N ALA A 72 4.68 16.95 -8.06
CA ALA A 72 5.85 16.07 -8.06
C ALA A 72 5.95 15.15 -6.82
N GLU A 73 5.54 15.64 -5.65
CA GLU A 73 5.53 14.86 -4.41
C GLU A 73 4.49 13.73 -4.44
N VAL A 74 3.29 14.03 -4.96
CA VAL A 74 2.21 13.05 -5.10
C VAL A 74 2.57 12.00 -6.14
N ASP A 75 3.16 12.40 -7.27
CA ASP A 75 3.58 11.48 -8.32
C ASP A 75 4.64 10.50 -7.80
N LEU A 76 5.65 11.01 -7.07
CA LEU A 76 6.72 10.21 -6.45
C LEU A 76 6.21 9.23 -5.38
N PHE A 77 5.17 9.62 -4.63
CA PHE A 77 4.59 8.72 -3.63
C PHE A 77 3.76 7.60 -4.27
N MET A 78 3.07 7.91 -5.38
CA MET A 78 2.14 7.00 -6.02
C MET A 78 2.83 6.00 -6.96
N LYS A 79 3.84 6.45 -7.71
CA LYS A 79 4.55 5.71 -8.77
C LYS A 79 6.01 5.44 -8.44
#